data_AF-A0A7Y6M1W7-F1
#
_entry.id   AF-A0A7Y6M1W7-F1
#
_cell.length_a   1.000
_cell.length_b   1.000
_cell.length_c   1.000
_cell.angle_alpha   90.00
_cell.angle_beta   90.00
_cell.angle_gamma   90.00
#
_symmetry.space_group_name_H-M   'P 1'
#
loop_
_entity.id
_entity.type
_entity.pdbx_description
1 polymer ?
#
loop_
_entity_poly.entity_id
_entity_poly.type
_entity_poly.pdbx_seq_one_letter_code
_entity_poly.pdbx_strand_id
1 'polypeptide(L)'
;MVTIKVECPAEVAAERQREFADTVIGAAVHLLGAERAGVRLDTTDDAARTRRESDAARTRRELDDEARERREAAFWAAAWSGC
;
A
#
# COMPACT_ATOMS: atom_id res chain seq x y z
N MET A 1 -3.99 7.39 -25.28
CA MET A 1 -4.42 6.90 -23.95
C MET A 1 -3.63 7.66 -22.90
N VAL A 2 -4.28 8.27 -21.91
CA VAL A 2 -3.67 9.09 -20.85
C VAL A 2 -4.00 8.48 -19.50
N THR A 3 -2.99 8.30 -18.66
CA THR A 3 -3.15 7.82 -17.29
C THR A 3 -2.72 8.90 -16.31
N ILE A 4 -3.61 9.24 -15.38
CA ILE A 4 -3.39 10.26 -14.35
C ILE A 4 -3.37 9.53 -13.02
N LYS A 5 -2.23 9.60 -12.33
CA LYS A 5 -2.09 9.07 -10.97
C LYS A 5 -2.25 10.22 -9.99
N VAL A 6 -3.16 10.06 -9.04
CA VAL A 6 -3.35 11.05 -7.98
C VAL A 6 -3.25 10.36 -6.63
N GLU A 7 -2.38 10.89 -5.78
CA GLU A 7 -2.31 10.54 -4.36
C GLU A 7 -3.41 11.34 -3.66
N CYS A 8 -4.41 10.62 -3.13
CA CYS A 8 -5.58 11.22 -2.53
C CYS A 8 -5.79 10.61 -1.13
N PRO A 9 -6.00 11.44 -0.09
CA PRO A 9 -6.39 10.94 1.22
C PRO A 9 -7.70 10.14 1.15
N ALA A 10 -7.79 9.04 1.91
CA ALA A 10 -8.94 8.15 1.99
C ALA A 10 -10.27 8.90 2.19
N GLU A 11 -10.23 9.91 3.06
CA GLU A 11 -11.36 10.78 3.43
C GLU A 11 -11.93 11.55 2.24
N VAL A 12 -11.08 12.13 1.39
CA VAL A 12 -11.49 12.87 0.19
C VAL A 12 -11.95 11.91 -0.90
N ALA A 13 -11.27 10.77 -1.02
CA ALA A 13 -11.60 9.75 -2.00
C ALA A 13 -12.96 9.07 -1.71
N ALA A 14 -13.34 8.87 -0.45
CA ALA A 14 -14.57 8.16 -0.10
C ALA A 14 -15.84 9.00 -0.29
N GLU A 15 -15.81 10.28 0.06
CA GLU A 15 -17.01 11.13 0.05
C GLU A 15 -17.25 11.82 -1.30
N ARG A 16 -16.19 12.10 -2.06
CA ARG A 16 -16.23 12.94 -3.26
C ARG A 16 -15.65 12.27 -4.51
N GLN A 17 -15.43 10.95 -4.49
CA GLN A 17 -14.70 10.24 -5.57
C GLN A 17 -15.23 10.55 -6.97
N ARG A 18 -16.56 10.56 -7.12
CA ARG A 18 -17.21 10.73 -8.42
C ARG A 18 -17.05 12.14 -8.96
N GLU A 19 -17.26 13.15 -8.11
CA GLU A 19 -17.10 14.56 -8.46
C GLU A 19 -15.64 14.91 -8.75
N PHE A 20 -14.73 14.39 -7.93
CA PHE A 20 -13.29 14.50 -8.15
C PHE A 20 -12.87 13.86 -9.48
N ALA A 21 -13.31 12.63 -9.75
CA ALA A 21 -12.98 11.93 -10.99
C ALA A 21 -13.54 12.66 -12.22
N ASP A 22 -14.79 13.12 -12.17
CA ASP A 22 -15.39 13.86 -13.28
C ASP A 22 -14.66 15.20 -13.54
N THR A 23 -14.19 15.87 -12.49
CA THR A 23 -13.42 17.12 -12.61
C THR A 23 -12.06 16.87 -13.25
N VAL A 24 -11.30 15.88 -12.77
CA VAL A 24 -9.97 15.55 -13.29
C VAL A 24 -10.06 15.04 -14.73
N ILE A 25 -11.03 14.18 -15.03
CA ILE A 25 -11.24 13.67 -16.38
C ILE A 25 -11.68 14.81 -17.31
N GLY A 26 -12.58 15.69 -16.87
CA GLY A 26 -13.01 16.87 -17.63
C GLY A 26 -11.85 17.80 -17.97
N ALA A 27 -10.98 18.08 -16.99
CA ALA A 27 -9.77 18.87 -17.20
C ALA A 27 -8.80 18.19 -18.18
N ALA A 28 -8.62 16.87 -18.10
CA ALA A 28 -7.76 16.13 -19.02
C ALA A 28 -8.28 16.18 -20.46
N VAL A 29 -9.59 16.03 -20.66
CA VAL A 29 -10.22 16.17 -21.98
C VAL A 29 -9.99 17.59 -22.52
N HIS A 30 -10.23 18.62 -21.70
CA HIS A 30 -10.16 20.01 -22.12
C HIS A 30 -8.72 20.49 -22.40
N LEU A 31 -7.77 20.14 -21.52
CA LEU A 31 -6.40 20.65 -21.58
C LEU A 31 -5.49 19.82 -22.48
N LEU A 32 -5.70 18.50 -22.53
CA LEU A 32 -4.83 17.57 -23.26
C LEU A 32 -5.44 17.12 -24.59
N GLY A 33 -6.68 17.52 -24.90
CA GLY A 33 -7.42 17.04 -26.08
C GLY A 33 -7.66 15.53 -26.05
N ALA A 34 -7.58 14.90 -24.87
CA ALA A 34 -7.73 13.47 -24.74
C ALA A 34 -9.20 13.07 -24.93
N GLU A 35 -9.44 11.98 -25.66
CA GLU A 35 -10.77 11.39 -25.70
C GLU A 35 -11.13 10.86 -24.30
N ARG A 36 -12.35 11.13 -23.84
CA ARG A 36 -12.80 10.76 -22.49
C ARG A 36 -12.63 9.27 -22.19
N ALA A 37 -12.90 8.40 -23.18
CA ALA A 37 -12.73 6.95 -23.06
C ALA A 37 -11.24 6.52 -22.96
N GLY A 38 -10.32 7.38 -23.38
CA GLY A 38 -8.88 7.16 -23.31
C GLY A 38 -8.23 7.68 -22.03
N VAL A 39 -8.99 8.26 -21.10
CA VAL A 39 -8.47 8.77 -19.82
C VAL A 39 -8.72 7.75 -18.71
N ARG A 40 -7.64 7.35 -18.03
CA ARG A 40 -7.68 6.49 -16.85
C ARG A 40 -7.20 7.26 -15.63
N LEU A 41 -8.00 7.29 -14.58
CA LEU A 41 -7.66 7.89 -13.29
C LEU A 41 -7.36 6.78 -12.28
N ASP A 42 -6.14 6.75 -11.77
CA ASP A 42 -5.73 5.84 -10.69
C ASP A 42 -5.54 6.65 -9.41
N THR A 43 -6.51 6.55 -8.49
CA THR A 43 -6.43 7.15 -7.15
C THR A 43 -5.76 6.16 -6.20
N THR A 44 -4.60 6.54 -5.66
CA THR A 44 -3.91 5.72 -4.65
C THR A 44 -4.12 6.35 -3.28
N ASP A 45 -4.54 5.53 -2.33
CA ASP A 45 -4.73 5.92 -0.93
C ASP A 45 -3.40 5.79 -0.18
N ASP A 46 -2.81 6.95 0.16
CA ASP A 46 -1.51 7.02 0.85
C ASP A 46 -1.59 6.46 2.29
N ALA A 47 -2.76 6.58 2.94
CA ALA A 47 -3.00 6.01 4.27
C ALA A 47 -3.08 4.48 4.23
N ALA A 48 -3.70 3.92 3.18
CA ALA A 48 -3.72 2.47 2.96
C ALA A 48 -2.32 1.92 2.63
N ARG A 49 -1.48 2.68 1.91
CA ARG A 49 -0.09 2.30 1.64
C ARG A 49 0.72 2.24 2.95
N THR A 50 0.65 3.29 3.76
CA THR A 50 1.37 3.39 5.03
C THR A 50 0.93 2.32 6.03
N ARG A 51 -0.38 2.01 6.09
CA ARG A 51 -0.90 0.90 6.91
C ARG A 51 -0.34 -0.46 6.45
N ARG A 52 -0.32 -0.74 5.15
CA ARG A 52 0.24 -1.99 4.61
C ARG A 52 1.75 -2.13 4.86
N GLU A 53 2.50 -1.04 4.73
CA GLU A 53 3.93 -1.03 5.05
C GLU A 53 4.16 -1.29 6.55
N SER A 54 3.30 -0.74 7.41
CA SER A 54 3.35 -0.94 8.86
C SER A 54 3.03 -2.39 9.25
N ASP A 55 2.01 -3.00 8.63
CA ASP A 55 1.66 -4.42 8.80
C ASP A 55 2.77 -5.36 8.31
N ALA A 56 3.39 -5.05 7.16
CA ALA A 56 4.52 -5.81 6.64
C ALA A 56 5.75 -5.72 7.56
N ALA A 57 6.03 -4.52 8.10
CA ALA A 57 7.10 -4.32 9.06
C ALA A 57 6.86 -5.06 10.39
N ARG A 58 5.60 -5.10 10.86
CA ARG A 58 5.19 -5.87 12.03
C ARG A 58 5.39 -7.37 11.82
N THR A 59 4.88 -7.90 10.71
CA THR A 59 4.97 -9.32 10.37
C THR A 59 6.43 -9.78 10.28
N ARG A 60 7.30 -8.93 9.73
CA ARG A 60 8.74 -9.22 9.65
C ARG A 60 9.38 -9.35 11.03
N ARG A 61 9.06 -8.44 11.96
CA ARG A 61 9.57 -8.50 13.34
C ARG A 61 9.10 -9.77 14.06
N GLU A 62 7.83 -10.13 13.90
CA GLU A 62 7.28 -11.37 14.49
C GLU A 62 8.01 -12.61 13.95
N LEU A 63 8.34 -12.66 12.66
CA LEU A 63 9.13 -13.75 12.07
C LEU A 63 10.59 -13.76 12.57
N ASP A 64 11.21 -12.59 12.74
CA ASP A 64 12.57 -12.48 13.29
C ASP A 64 12.64 -12.90 14.77
N ASP A 65 11.63 -12.54 15.57
CA ASP A 65 11.50 -12.94 16.97
C ASP A 65 11.30 -14.47 17.08
N GLU A 66 10.42 -15.05 16.25
CA GLU A 66 10.23 -16.51 16.19
C GLU A 66 11.51 -17.24 15.77
N ALA A 67 12.26 -16.70 14.80
CA ALA A 67 13.55 -17.25 14.40
C ALA A 67 14.59 -17.18 15.52
N ARG A 68 14.58 -16.11 16.32
CA ARG A 68 15.45 -15.95 17.49
C ARG A 68 15.09 -16.97 18.57
N GLU A 69 13.81 -17.12 18.90
CA GLU A 69 13.34 -18.11 19.87
C GLU A 69 13.72 -19.53 19.46
N ARG A 70 13.60 -19.88 18.18
CA ARG A 70 14.03 -21.20 17.67
C ARG A 70 15.54 -21.42 17.82
N ARG A 71 16.38 -20.39 17.59
CA ARG A 71 17.84 -20.49 17.78
C ARG A 71 18.19 -20.67 19.26
N GLU A 72 17.52 -19.95 20.14
CA GLU A 72 17.72 -20.07 21.58
C GLU A 72 17.27 -21.45 22.08
N ALA A 73 16.10 -21.93 21.66
CA ALA A 73 15.62 -23.26 21.98
C ALA A 73 16.59 -24.35 21.49
N ALA A 74 17.13 -24.22 20.26
CA ALA A 74 18.12 -25.15 19.74
C ALA A 74 19.46 -25.09 20.50
N PHE A 75 19.89 -23.89 20.89
CA PHE A 75 21.08 -23.69 21.72
C PHE A 75 20.92 -24.39 23.08
N TRP A 76 19.78 -24.20 23.75
CA TRP A 76 19.50 -24.89 25.00
C TRP A 76 19.37 -26.40 24.77
N ALA A 77 18.63 -26.87 23.77
CA ALA A 77 18.53 -28.29 23.47
C ALA A 77 19.91 -28.96 23.27
N ALA A 78 20.85 -28.28 22.59
CA ALA A 78 22.22 -28.75 22.43
C ALA A 78 23.02 -28.71 23.74
N ALA A 79 22.85 -27.67 24.57
CA ALA A 79 23.54 -27.53 25.85
C ALA A 79 23.16 -28.63 26.86
N TRP A 80 21.93 -29.14 26.81
CA TRP A 80 21.46 -30.21 27.70
C TRP A 80 21.62 -31.62 27.11
N SER A 81 21.90 -31.75 25.80
CA SER A 81 22.15 -33.03 25.10
C SER A 81 23.61 -33.51 25.19
N GLY A 82 24.49 -32.76 25.86
CA GLY A 82 25.87 -33.17 26.14
C GLY A 82 26.00 -33.95 27.45
N CYS A 83 25.46 -35.17 27.49
CA CYS A 83 25.79 -36.20 28.50
C CYS A 83 25.43 -37.59 27.95
#